data_AF-A0A8H4V1T1-F1
#
_entry.id   AF-A0A8H4V1T1-F1
#
_cell.length_a   1.000
_cell.length_b   1.000
_cell.length_c   1.000
_cell.angle_alpha   90.00
_cell.angle_beta   90.00
_cell.angle_gamma   90.00
#
_symmetry.space_group_name_H-M   'P 1'
#
loop_
_entity.id
_entity.type
_entity.pdbx_description
1 polymer ?
#
loop_
_entity_poly.entity_id
_entity_poly.type
_entity_poly.pdbx_seq_one_letter_code
_entity_poly.pdbx_strand_id
1 'polypeptide(L)'
;LVIPKYHGAKLVDIPDEYLTELLPVAKKIAIATGAEDFNVLQNNGRAAHQLVDHVHFHVIPKPNETEGLGIKWPSQETDMDKLKA
;
A
#
# COMPACT_ATOMS: atom_id res chain seq x y z
N LEU A 1 1.65 3.53 -10.17
CA LEU A 1 1.92 2.26 -9.45
C LEU A 1 3.42 2.06 -9.37
N VAL A 2 3.91 1.45 -8.29
CA VAL A 2 5.30 0.97 -8.16
C VAL A 2 5.24 -0.55 -8.01
N ILE A 3 5.99 -1.26 -8.84
CA ILE A 3 5.88 -2.72 -8.99
C ILE A 3 7.29 -3.33 -9.00
N PRO A 4 7.55 -4.40 -8.24
CA PRO A 4 8.78 -5.16 -8.38
C PRO A 4 8.79 -5.87 -9.75
N LYS A 5 9.97 -6.00 -10.33
CA LYS A 5 10.16 -6.80 -11.56
C LYS A 5 9.92 -8.29 -11.31
N TYR A 6 10.28 -8.76 -10.11
CA TYR A 6 9.96 -10.12 -9.67
C TYR A 6 8.44 -10.27 -9.54
N HIS A 7 7.91 -11.35 -10.11
CA HIS A 7 6.49 -11.66 -10.03
C HIS A 7 6.19 -12.43 -8.74
N GLY A 8 5.32 -11.87 -7.90
CA GLY A 8 4.69 -12.55 -6.77
C GLY A 8 3.32 -11.96 -6.51
N ALA A 9 2.36 -12.80 -6.12
CA ALA A 9 0.98 -12.39 -6.01
C ALA A 9 0.76 -11.48 -4.79
N LYS A 10 1.33 -11.83 -3.64
CA LYS A 10 1.24 -11.08 -2.39
C LYS A 10 2.62 -10.62 -1.95
N LEU A 11 2.66 -9.68 -1.01
CA LEU A 11 3.91 -9.10 -0.49
C LEU A 11 4.86 -10.19 0.04
N VAL A 12 4.30 -11.20 0.71
CA VAL A 12 5.05 -12.34 1.27
C VAL A 12 5.66 -13.26 0.22
N ASP A 13 5.26 -13.15 -1.05
CA ASP A 13 5.81 -13.93 -2.16
C ASP A 13 7.02 -13.24 -2.80
N ILE A 14 7.34 -12.01 -2.40
CA ILE A 14 8.43 -11.21 -2.97
C ILE A 14 9.68 -11.36 -2.10
N PRO A 15 10.82 -11.82 -2.65
CA PRO A 15 12.07 -11.84 -1.91
C PRO A 15 12.52 -10.44 -1.49
N ASP A 16 13.11 -10.31 -0.30
CA ASP A 16 13.47 -9.03 0.32
C ASP A 16 14.30 -8.11 -0.59
N GLU A 17 15.20 -8.67 -1.39
CA GLU A 17 16.05 -7.91 -2.31
C GLU A 17 15.24 -7.07 -3.31
N TYR A 18 14.05 -7.54 -3.71
CA TYR A 18 13.14 -6.85 -4.63
C TYR A 18 12.22 -5.83 -3.93
N LEU A 19 12.17 -5.84 -2.59
CA LEU A 19 11.37 -4.89 -1.80
C LEU A 19 12.13 -3.60 -1.48
N THR A 20 13.46 -3.68 -1.40
CA THR A 20 14.35 -2.61 -0.93
C THR A 20 14.13 -1.26 -1.61
N GLU A 21 13.84 -1.25 -2.92
CA GLU A 21 13.69 -0.01 -3.70
C GLU A 21 12.23 0.48 -3.84
N LEU A 22 11.23 -0.32 -3.44
CA LEU A 22 9.83 0.01 -3.71
C LEU A 22 9.38 1.30 -2.99
N LEU A 23 9.65 1.43 -1.70
CA LEU A 23 9.29 2.63 -0.94
C LEU A 23 10.15 3.86 -1.31
N PRO A 24 11.48 3.76 -1.52
CA PRO A 24 12.27 4.85 -2.07
C PRO A 24 11.74 5.38 -3.41
N VAL A 25 11.31 4.49 -4.32
CA VAL A 25 10.71 4.87 -5.60
C VAL A 25 9.32 5.51 -5.38
N ALA A 26 8.48 4.93 -4.53
CA ALA A 26 7.18 5.50 -4.18
C ALA A 26 7.31 6.92 -3.61
N LYS A 27 8.29 7.15 -2.74
CA LYS A 27 8.62 8.50 -2.21
C LYS A 27 8.99 9.48 -3.32
N LYS A 28 9.89 9.07 -4.24
CA LYS A 28 10.29 9.94 -5.37
C LYS A 28 9.09 10.30 -6.25
N ILE A 29 8.20 9.34 -6.50
CA ILE A 29 6.97 9.59 -7.26
C ILE A 29 6.04 10.53 -6.50
N ALA A 30 5.82 10.33 -5.20
CA ALA A 30 4.99 11.22 -4.38
C ALA A 30 5.52 12.67 -4.37
N ILE A 31 6.84 12.86 -4.29
CA ILE A 31 7.44 14.20 -4.42
C ILE A 31 7.18 14.77 -5.82
N ALA A 32 7.34 13.96 -6.86
CA ALA A 32 7.15 14.38 -8.24
C ALA A 32 5.69 14.72 -8.59
N THR A 33 4.71 14.17 -7.89
CA THR A 33 3.30 14.57 -8.09
C THR A 33 3.00 15.97 -7.56
N GLY A 34 3.82 16.48 -6.64
CA GLY A 34 3.58 17.75 -5.95
C GLY A 34 2.35 17.74 -5.03
N ALA A 35 1.80 16.56 -4.73
CA ALA A 35 0.67 16.43 -3.83
C ALA A 35 1.11 16.67 -2.38
N GLU A 36 0.41 17.56 -1.67
CA GLU A 36 0.62 17.79 -0.24
C GLU A 36 0.24 16.55 0.57
N ASP A 37 -0.97 16.03 0.32
CA ASP A 37 -1.50 14.82 0.94
C ASP A 37 -1.56 13.66 -0.06
N PHE A 38 -1.19 12.47 0.39
CA PHE A 38 -1.25 11.25 -0.40
C PHE A 38 -1.30 9.99 0.46
N ASN A 39 -1.80 8.89 -0.12
CA ASN A 39 -1.75 7.55 0.48
C ASN A 39 -0.78 6.65 -0.28
N VAL A 40 -0.10 5.76 0.44
CA VAL A 40 0.59 4.60 -0.13
C VAL A 40 -0.19 3.34 0.28
N LEU A 41 -0.66 2.58 -0.71
CA LEU A 41 -1.52 1.41 -0.48
C LEU A 41 -0.98 0.20 -1.24
N GLN A 42 -0.95 -0.96 -0.58
CA GLN A 42 -0.68 -2.25 -1.19
C GLN A 42 -1.66 -3.28 -0.64
N ASN A 43 -2.27 -4.04 -1.54
CA ASN A 43 -3.36 -4.96 -1.22
C ASN A 43 -2.90 -6.42 -1.38
N ASN A 44 -3.26 -7.29 -0.42
CA ASN A 44 -2.89 -8.71 -0.41
C ASN A 44 -4.13 -9.62 -0.36
N GLY A 45 -4.60 -10.08 -1.53
CA GLY A 45 -5.77 -10.95 -1.70
C GLY A 45 -7.08 -10.21 -2.04
N ARG A 46 -8.05 -10.95 -2.58
CA ARG A 46 -9.33 -10.41 -3.10
C ARG A 46 -10.15 -9.67 -2.04
N ALA A 47 -10.23 -10.23 -0.82
CA ALA A 47 -10.91 -9.59 0.32
C ALA A 47 -10.23 -8.28 0.77
N ALA A 48 -8.93 -8.13 0.51
CA ALA A 48 -8.18 -6.91 0.75
C ALA A 48 -8.16 -5.99 -0.49
N HIS A 49 -9.11 -6.14 -1.41
CA HIS A 49 -9.24 -5.34 -2.64
C HIS A 49 -8.10 -5.50 -3.66
N GLN A 50 -7.36 -6.63 -3.65
CA GLN A 50 -6.41 -6.93 -4.71
C GLN A 50 -7.11 -7.62 -5.90
N LEU A 51 -7.06 -7.03 -7.08
CA LEU A 51 -7.59 -7.65 -8.31
C LEU A 51 -6.52 -8.31 -9.18
N VAL A 52 -5.34 -7.70 -9.30
CA VAL A 52 -4.21 -8.21 -10.10
C VAL A 52 -3.24 -8.95 -9.20
N ASP A 53 -2.93 -10.20 -9.54
CA ASP A 53 -2.07 -11.11 -8.76
C ASP A 53 -0.58 -10.87 -9.03
N HIS A 54 -0.16 -9.60 -8.94
CA HIS A 54 1.24 -9.16 -8.92
C HIS A 54 1.33 -8.01 -7.94
N VAL A 55 2.26 -8.03 -6.98
CA VAL A 55 2.43 -6.96 -5.98
C VAL A 55 2.57 -5.59 -6.65
N HIS A 56 1.71 -4.64 -6.26
CA HIS A 56 1.79 -3.26 -6.72
C HIS A 56 1.47 -2.31 -5.57
N PHE A 57 2.28 -1.27 -5.44
CA PHE A 57 2.05 -0.16 -4.54
C PHE A 57 1.38 0.98 -5.30
N HIS A 58 0.23 1.42 -4.81
CA HIS A 58 -0.39 2.66 -5.22
C HIS A 58 0.27 3.83 -4.49
N VAL A 59 0.50 4.92 -5.22
CA VAL A 59 0.78 6.25 -4.66
C VAL A 59 -0.39 7.11 -5.14
N ILE A 60 -1.27 7.49 -4.23
CA ILE A 60 -2.57 8.09 -4.54
C ILE A 60 -2.60 9.50 -3.96
N PRO A 61 -2.47 10.55 -4.79
CA PRO A 61 -2.73 11.92 -4.35
C PRO A 61 -4.12 12.07 -3.74
N LYS A 62 -4.22 12.88 -2.68
CA LYS A 62 -5.45 13.13 -1.92
C LYS A 62 -5.71 14.65 -1.86
N PRO A 63 -6.16 15.28 -2.96
CA PRO A 63 -6.23 16.74 -3.05
C PRO A 63 -7.36 17.36 -2.19
N ASN A 64 -8.37 16.58 -1.80
CA ASN A 64 -9.47 17.00 -0.96
C ASN A 64 -10.19 15.77 -0.36
N GLU A 65 -11.21 15.97 0.47
CA GLU A 65 -11.95 14.90 1.15
C GLU A 65 -12.71 13.96 0.21
N THR A 66 -13.11 14.41 -0.98
CA THR A 66 -13.98 13.65 -1.91
C THR A 66 -13.22 12.89 -3.00
N GLU A 67 -11.99 13.27 -3.31
CA GLU A 67 -11.15 12.66 -4.36
C GLU A 67 -10.03 11.79 -3.78
N GLY A 68 -9.43 10.88 -4.55
CA GLY A 68 -8.37 9.98 -4.05
C GLY A 68 -8.90 8.77 -3.26
N LEU A 69 -8.09 8.25 -2.33
CA LEU A 69 -8.45 7.05 -1.56
C LEU A 69 -9.51 7.37 -0.49
N GLY A 70 -10.62 6.65 -0.50
CA GLY A 70 -11.62 6.66 0.57
C GLY A 70 -11.37 5.52 1.57
N ILE A 71 -11.20 5.87 2.85
CA ILE A 71 -10.99 4.90 3.93
C ILE A 71 -12.12 5.01 4.94
N LYS A 72 -12.75 3.87 5.26
CA LYS A 72 -13.57 3.74 6.47
C LYS A 72 -12.71 3.10 7.55
N TRP A 73 -12.73 3.65 8.76
CA TRP A 73 -11.92 3.17 9.89
C TRP A 73 -12.79 2.49 10.97
N PRO A 74 -13.15 1.20 10.81
CA PRO A 74 -13.95 0.46 11.78
C PRO A 74 -13.07 -0.10 12.92
N SER A 75 -12.46 0.78 13.71
CA SER A 75 -11.64 0.37 14.85
C SER A 75 -12.45 -0.47 15.84
N GLN A 76 -11.83 -1.52 16.38
CA GLN A 76 -12.40 -2.36 17.44
C GLN A 76 -11.62 -2.14 18.74
N GLU A 77 -12.32 -2.15 19.88
CA GLU A 77 -11.64 -2.18 21.18
C GLU A 77 -10.87 -3.49 21.34
N THR A 78 -9.67 -3.40 21.91
CA THR A 78 -8.79 -4.54 22.16
C THR A 78 -8.02 -4.33 23.46
N ASP A 79 -7.29 -5.34 23.90
CA ASP A 79 -6.44 -5.30 25.10
C ASP A 79 -5.09 -5.97 24.82
N MET A 80 -4.13 -5.77 25.73
CA MET A 80 -2.78 -6.32 25.58
C MET A 80 -2.73 -7.84 25.58
N ASP A 81 -3.75 -8.52 26.14
CA ASP A 81 -3.80 -9.97 26.13
C ASP A 81 -4.25 -10.51 24.77
N LYS A 82 -5.21 -9.83 24.11
CA LYS A 82 -5.65 -10.14 22.74
C LYS A 82 -4.61 -9.83 21.66
N LEU A 83 -3.65 -8.95 21.94
CA LEU A 83 -2.61 -8.54 20.98
C LEU A 83 -1.33 -9.39 21.01
N LYS A 84 -1.22 -10.36 21.94
CA LYS A 84 -0.09 -11.30 21.98
C LYS A 84 -0.23 -12.29 20.82
N ALA A 85 0.58 -12.08 19.78
CA ALA A 85 0.78 -13.01 18.66
C ALA A 85 1.76 -14.13 19.04
#